data_AF-A0A7C1WMK0-F1
#
_entry.id   AF-A0A7C1WMK0-F1
#
_cell.length_a   1.000
_cell.length_b   1.000
_cell.length_c   1.000
_cell.angle_alpha   90.00
_cell.angle_beta   90.00
_cell.angle_gamma   90.00
#
_symmetry.space_group_name_H-M   'P 1'
#
loop_
_entity.id
_entity.type
_entity.pdbx_description
1 polymer ?
#
loop_
_entity_poly.entity_id
_entity_poly.type
_entity_poly.pdbx_seq_one_letter_code
_entity_poly.pdbx_strand_id
1 'polypeptide(L)'
;TVEAFIRECKWFAERSGYMSGRVKAGVEAAERAGAVGASQAMIGETVFALVYEEYAERVREALEALGAQALISRIEWGPARLVR
;
A
#
# COMPACT_ATOMS: atom_id res chain seq x y z
N THR A 1 -4.81 -5.94 -15.43
CA THR A 1 -3.72 -4.97 -15.27
C THR A 1 -3.36 -4.88 -13.79
N VAL A 2 -2.31 -4.15 -13.41
CA VAL A 2 -1.93 -4.04 -12.00
C VAL A 2 -2.98 -3.28 -11.18
N GLU A 3 -3.63 -2.30 -11.80
CA GLU A 3 -4.73 -1.52 -11.21
C GLU A 3 -5.93 -2.42 -10.90
N ALA A 4 -6.28 -3.31 -11.83
CA ALA A 4 -7.35 -4.28 -11.61
C ALA A 4 -7.00 -5.22 -10.45
N PHE A 5 -5.76 -5.71 -10.37
CA PHE A 5 -5.31 -6.56 -9.27
C PHE A 5 -5.45 -5.87 -7.92
N ILE A 6 -4.93 -4.63 -7.78
CA ILE A 6 -5.01 -3.90 -6.51
C ILE A 6 -6.45 -3.58 -6.12
N ARG A 7 -7.33 -3.29 -7.10
CA ARG A 7 -8.75 -3.11 -6.86
C ARG A 7 -9.40 -4.37 -6.26
N GLU A 8 -9.10 -5.56 -6.79
CA GLU A 8 -9.61 -6.80 -6.21
C GLU A 8 -9.03 -7.06 -4.81
N CYS A 9 -7.75 -6.73 -4.57
CA CYS A 9 -7.17 -6.78 -3.22
C CYS A 9 -7.90 -5.86 -2.22
N LYS A 10 -8.23 -4.63 -2.64
CA LYS A 10 -8.99 -3.67 -1.81
C LYS A 10 -10.39 -4.19 -1.52
N TRP A 11 -11.10 -4.65 -2.55
CA TRP A 11 -12.42 -5.24 -2.40
C TRP A 11 -12.39 -6.42 -1.42
N PHE A 12 -11.40 -7.31 -1.55
CA PHE A 12 -11.25 -8.44 -0.64
C PHE A 12 -11.02 -7.99 0.81
N ALA A 13 -10.10 -7.04 1.04
CA ALA A 13 -9.79 -6.55 2.38
C ALA A 13 -11.00 -5.87 3.07
N GLU A 14 -11.78 -5.10 2.31
CA GLU A 14 -13.01 -4.44 2.79
C GLU A 14 -14.11 -5.45 3.12
N ARG A 15 -14.30 -6.47 2.28
CA ARG A 15 -15.41 -7.43 2.40
C ARG A 15 -15.15 -8.58 3.37
N SER A 16 -13.89 -8.91 3.61
CA SER A 16 -13.49 -9.97 4.53
C SER A 16 -13.54 -9.54 6.01
N GLY A 17 -13.69 -8.25 6.29
CA GLY A 17 -13.71 -7.71 7.66
C GLY A 17 -12.33 -7.56 8.29
N TYR A 18 -11.25 -7.82 7.55
CA TYR A 18 -9.88 -7.66 8.04
C TYR A 18 -9.40 -6.20 8.03
N MET A 19 -10.01 -5.33 7.21
CA MET A 19 -9.60 -3.93 7.10
C MET A 19 -10.15 -3.10 8.26
N SER A 20 -9.26 -2.69 9.17
CA SER A 20 -9.62 -1.75 10.25
C SER A 20 -9.88 -0.34 9.70
N GLY A 21 -10.52 0.52 10.51
CA GLY A 21 -10.74 1.92 10.14
C GLY A 21 -9.43 2.69 9.91
N ARG A 22 -8.35 2.33 10.60
CA ARG A 22 -7.01 2.93 10.43
C ARG A 22 -6.42 2.56 9.07
N VAL A 23 -6.51 1.29 8.70
CA VAL A 23 -6.05 0.80 7.38
C VAL A 23 -6.87 1.45 6.26
N LYS A 24 -8.20 1.55 6.42
CA LYS A 24 -9.06 2.23 5.44
C LYS A 24 -8.65 3.68 5.24
N ALA A 25 -8.42 4.44 6.32
CA ALA A 25 -7.96 5.82 6.23
C ALA A 25 -6.61 5.95 5.51
N GLY A 26 -5.68 5.01 5.76
CA GLY A 26 -4.39 4.96 5.08
C GLY A 26 -4.50 4.67 3.58
N VAL A 27 -5.34 3.71 3.19
CA VAL A 27 -5.62 3.41 1.77
C VAL A 27 -6.15 4.65 1.05
N GLU A 28 -7.15 5.31 1.62
CA GLU A 28 -7.73 6.51 1.01
C GLU A 28 -6.74 7.67 0.95
N ALA A 29 -5.87 7.84 1.96
CA ALA A 29 -4.83 8.86 1.96
C ALA A 29 -3.78 8.60 0.87
N ALA A 30 -3.36 7.34 0.68
CA ALA A 30 -2.43 6.97 -0.38
C ALA A 30 -3.02 7.21 -1.78
N GLU A 31 -4.28 6.84 -2.02
CA GLU A 31 -4.98 7.08 -3.28
C GLU A 31 -5.09 8.59 -3.58
N ARG A 32 -5.49 9.42 -2.60
CA ARG A 32 -5.54 10.88 -2.74
C ARG A 32 -4.18 11.51 -3.02
N ALA A 33 -3.10 10.91 -2.50
CA ALA A 33 -1.73 11.39 -2.69
C ALA A 33 -1.11 10.98 -4.05
N GLY A 34 -1.81 10.17 -4.85
CA GLY A 34 -1.37 9.81 -6.21
C GLY A 34 -0.87 8.38 -6.35
N ALA A 35 -1.20 7.48 -5.42
CA ALA A 35 -0.98 6.05 -5.63
C ALA A 35 -1.79 5.54 -6.84
N VAL A 36 -1.18 4.64 -7.63
CA VAL A 36 -1.85 3.87 -8.68
C VAL A 36 -2.94 2.97 -8.08
N GLY A 37 -2.68 2.48 -6.87
CA GLY A 37 -3.66 1.81 -6.02
C GLY A 37 -3.06 1.46 -4.66
N ALA A 38 -3.92 1.25 -3.66
CA ALA A 38 -3.51 0.83 -2.33
C ALA A 38 -4.49 -0.20 -1.73
N SER A 39 -3.99 -1.06 -0.84
CA SER A 39 -4.81 -1.98 -0.06
C SER A 39 -4.10 -2.39 1.23
N GLN A 40 -4.77 -3.18 2.06
CA GLN A 40 -4.18 -3.84 3.22
C GLN A 40 -3.10 -4.83 2.77
N ALA A 41 -1.91 -4.75 3.37
CA ALA A 41 -0.97 -5.85 3.32
C ALA A 41 -1.54 -6.98 4.20
N MET A 42 -1.85 -8.11 3.58
CA MET A 42 -2.65 -9.18 4.18
C MET A 42 -2.19 -9.55 5.59
N ILE A 43 -3.14 -9.52 6.53
CA ILE A 43 -2.97 -9.74 7.98
C ILE A 43 -2.21 -8.59 8.67
N GLY A 44 -2.90 -7.91 9.61
CA GLY A 44 -2.34 -6.82 10.41
C GLY A 44 -2.81 -5.42 10.00
N GLU A 45 -2.20 -4.39 10.61
CA GLU A 45 -2.53 -2.96 10.37
C GLU A 45 -1.52 -2.29 9.43
N THR A 46 -1.28 -2.89 8.26
CA THR A 46 -0.33 -2.36 7.27
C THR A 46 -1.03 -2.06 5.95
N VAL A 47 -0.67 -0.94 5.33
CA VAL A 47 -1.10 -0.56 3.97
C VAL A 47 0.08 -0.73 3.04
N PHE A 48 -0.15 -1.34 1.87
CA PHE A 48 0.76 -1.22 0.75
C PHE A 48 0.13 -0.32 -0.33
N ALA A 49 0.97 0.45 -1.00
CA ALA A 49 0.57 1.32 -2.11
C ALA A 49 1.53 1.12 -3.27
N LEU A 50 1.00 0.97 -4.49
CA LEU A 50 1.77 1.02 -5.72
C LEU A 50 1.77 2.47 -6.21
N VAL A 51 2.95 3.01 -6.47
CA VAL A 51 3.13 4.45 -6.74
C VAL A 51 4.21 4.62 -7.81
N TYR A 52 4.05 5.60 -8.71
CA TYR A 52 5.15 6.04 -9.56
C TYR A 52 6.19 6.83 -8.74
N GLU A 53 7.46 6.80 -9.16
CA GLU A 53 8.58 7.35 -8.37
C GLU A 53 8.38 8.84 -8.03
N GLU A 54 7.80 9.62 -8.93
CA GLU A 54 7.53 11.05 -8.72
C GLU A 54 6.48 11.35 -7.65
N TYR A 55 5.65 10.37 -7.25
CA TYR A 55 4.65 10.52 -6.19
C TYR A 55 5.01 9.78 -4.89
N ALA A 56 6.13 9.03 -4.86
CA ALA A 56 6.47 8.16 -3.75
C ALA A 56 6.60 8.91 -2.41
N GLU A 57 7.33 10.03 -2.39
CA GLU A 57 7.49 10.86 -1.19
C GLU A 57 6.17 11.48 -0.71
N ARG A 58 5.33 11.95 -1.65
CA ARG A 58 4.02 12.53 -1.32
C ARG A 58 3.12 11.50 -0.65
N VAL A 59 3.12 10.25 -1.13
CA VAL A 59 2.37 9.15 -0.53
C VAL A 59 2.94 8.78 0.84
N ARG A 60 4.28 8.75 1.00
CA ARG A 60 4.94 8.52 2.30
C ARG A 60 4.50 9.55 3.34
N GLU A 61 4.59 10.83 3.00
CA GLU A 61 4.19 11.94 3.88
C GLU A 61 2.70 11.88 4.27
N ALA A 62 1.82 11.52 3.32
CA ALA A 62 0.39 11.36 3.59
C ALA A 62 0.09 10.24 4.59
N LEU A 63 0.84 9.14 4.55
CA LEU A 63 0.70 8.03 5.51
C LEU A 63 1.30 8.39 6.89
N GLU A 64 2.45 9.07 6.90
CA GLU A 64 3.11 9.54 8.14
C GLU A 64 2.25 10.59 8.87
N ALA A 65 1.54 11.45 8.14
CA ALA A 65 0.59 12.41 8.72
C ALA A 65 -0.58 11.73 9.48
N LEU A 66 -0.87 10.45 9.19
CA LEU A 66 -1.83 9.63 9.94
C LEU A 66 -1.19 8.88 11.13
N GLY A 67 0.10 9.11 11.38
CA GLY A 67 0.88 8.47 12.44
C GLY A 67 1.38 7.07 12.08
N ALA A 68 1.40 6.69 10.80
CA ALA A 68 2.00 5.45 10.34
C ALA A 68 3.53 5.59 10.22
N GLN A 69 4.26 4.48 10.37
CA GLN A 69 5.63 4.37 9.88
C GLN A 69 5.57 3.92 8.42
N ALA A 70 6.24 4.65 7.52
CA ALA A 70 6.21 4.38 6.10
C ALA A 70 7.60 4.10 5.53
N LEU A 71 7.68 3.16 4.59
CA LEU A 71 8.90 2.75 3.90
C LEU A 71 8.63 2.76 2.39
N ILE A 72 9.59 3.27 1.62
CA ILE A 72 9.56 3.19 0.16
C ILE A 72 10.50 2.06 -0.27
N SER A 73 10.00 1.15 -1.10
CA SER A 73 10.79 0.08 -1.69
C SER A 73 10.45 -0.09 -3.16
N ARG A 74 11.35 -0.74 -3.90
CA ARG A 74 11.10 -1.14 -5.29
C ARG A 74 10.60 -2.58 -5.34
N ILE A 75 9.88 -2.92 -6.40
CA ILE A 75 9.50 -4.31 -6.67
C ILE A 75 10.79 -5.09 -6.97
N GLU A 76 11.09 -6.09 -6.14
CA GLU A 76 12.15 -7.05 -6.41
C GLU A 76 11.64 -8.08 -7.43
N TRP A 77 12.28 -8.10 -8.59
CA TRP A 77 11.94 -9.01 -9.69
C TRP A 77 12.79 -10.28 -9.70
N GLY A 78 13.89 -10.29 -8.94
CA GLY A 78 14.77 -11.43 -8.77
C GLY A 78 14.22 -12.44 -7.76
N PRO A 79 14.59 -13.73 -7.90
CA PRO A 79 14.29 -14.73 -6.90
C PRO A 79 15.16 -14.53 -5.65
N ALA A 80 14.83 -15.27 -4.58
CA ALA A 80 15.68 -15.37 -3.40
C ALA A 80 17.11 -15.77 -3.78
N ARG A 81 18.11 -15.17 -3.12
CA ARG A 81 19.54 -15.42 -3.37
C ARG A 81 20.23 -15.80 -2.06
N LEU A 82 21.16 -16.75 -2.16
CA LEU A 82 22.10 -17.04 -1.08
C LEU A 82 23.23 -16.02 -1.15
N VAL A 83 23.44 -15.30 -0.06
CA VAL A 83 24.54 -14.34 0.10
C VAL A 83 25.56 -14.97 1.05
N ARG A 84 26.83 -14.95 0.66
CA ARG A 84 27.93 -15.55 1.43
C ARG A 84 28.55 -14.55 2.38
#